data_AF-D8Q1H6-F1
#
_entry.id   AF-D8Q1H6-F1
#
_cell.length_a   1.000
_cell.length_b   1.000
_cell.length_c   1.000
_cell.angle_alpha   90.00
_cell.angle_beta   90.00
_cell.angle_gamma   90.00
#
_symmetry.space_group_name_H-M   'P 1'
#
loop_
_entity.id
_entity.type
_entity.pdbx_description
1 polymer ?
#
loop_
_entity_poly.entity_id
_entity_poly.type
_entity_poly.pdbx_seq_one_letter_code
_entity_poly.pdbx_strand_id
1 'polypeptide(L)'
;MSENTVSKRTSRLNVHFEDGPQPGEEDDSRVMHATVATNPTTPTSASRWHEHTLIIWRDAAPNVNCKAADPIYLLGYILDPSKIYASYVEQRAQKGTKEATLNAYLDDLQRSMGICLDNGLKKIMINDEETWLIFAASSKRKEDILACASDEEFVDRLKEAVDSDNDPWIITCMICPA
;
A
#
# COMPACT_ATOMS: atom_id res chain seq x y z
N MET A 1 -12.06 -40.18 -27.40
CA MET A 1 -10.65 -39.97 -27.01
C MET A 1 -10.24 -38.58 -27.50
N SER A 2 -9.81 -37.60 -26.72
CA SER A 2 -9.94 -37.24 -25.32
C SER A 2 -9.58 -35.74 -25.33
N GLU A 3 -10.50 -34.86 -24.94
CA GLU A 3 -10.25 -33.43 -24.82
C GLU A 3 -9.41 -33.17 -23.56
N ASN A 4 -8.21 -32.61 -23.75
CA ASN A 4 -7.33 -32.21 -22.67
C ASN A 4 -7.81 -30.88 -22.08
N THR A 5 -8.44 -30.97 -20.91
CA THR A 5 -8.80 -29.82 -20.08
C THR A 5 -7.54 -29.27 -19.39
N VAL A 6 -7.05 -28.11 -19.84
CA VAL A 6 -5.97 -27.39 -19.16
C VAL A 6 -6.56 -26.64 -17.97
N SER A 7 -6.35 -27.22 -16.78
CA SER A 7 -6.69 -26.63 -15.48
C SER A 7 -5.82 -25.39 -15.23
N LYS A 8 -6.40 -24.19 -15.35
CA LYS A 8 -5.78 -22.93 -14.91
C LYS A 8 -5.60 -22.96 -13.39
N ARG A 9 -4.37 -23.15 -12.92
CA ARG A 9 -3.99 -22.95 -11.52
C ARG A 9 -3.84 -21.45 -11.28
N THR A 10 -4.80 -20.86 -10.58
CA THR A 10 -4.67 -19.53 -9.98
C THR A 10 -3.68 -19.63 -8.83
N SER A 11 -2.44 -19.20 -9.08
CA SER A 11 -1.42 -19.09 -8.03
C SER A 11 -1.81 -17.95 -7.08
N ARG A 12 -2.44 -18.27 -5.96
CA ARG A 12 -2.59 -17.34 -4.83
C ARG A 12 -1.23 -17.19 -4.16
N LEU A 13 -0.63 -16.01 -4.28
CA LEU A 13 0.58 -15.65 -3.54
C LEU A 13 0.17 -15.32 -2.10
N ASN A 14 0.15 -16.32 -1.23
CA ASN A 14 0.00 -16.09 0.22
C ASN A 14 1.36 -15.65 0.76
N VAL A 15 1.52 -14.37 1.07
CA VAL A 15 2.68 -13.86 1.81
C VAL A 15 2.31 -13.83 3.28
N HIS A 16 2.92 -14.73 4.05
CA HIS A 16 2.76 -14.83 5.49
C HIS A 16 3.65 -13.78 6.17
N PHE A 17 3.10 -12.98 7.07
CA PHE A 17 3.87 -12.18 8.01
C PHE A 17 4.14 -13.04 9.24
N GLU A 18 5.38 -13.05 9.72
CA GLU A 18 5.73 -13.76 10.96
C GLU A 18 4.93 -13.17 12.14
N ASP A 19 4.29 -14.06 12.89
CA ASP A 19 3.50 -13.77 14.08
C ASP A 19 4.33 -12.99 15.11
N GLY A 20 3.98 -11.71 15.29
CA GLY A 20 4.18 -11.01 16.56
C GLY A 20 3.19 -11.55 17.61
N PRO A 21 3.47 -11.36 18.91
CA PRO A 21 2.90 -12.18 19.98
C PRO A 21 1.37 -12.10 20.06
N GLN A 22 0.77 -13.27 20.38
CA GLN A 22 -0.66 -13.49 20.62
C GLN A 22 -1.24 -12.65 21.78
N PRO A 23 -2.59 -12.47 21.82
CA PRO A 23 -3.23 -11.26 22.28
C PRO A 23 -3.36 -11.20 23.81
N GLY A 24 -2.89 -10.09 24.37
CA GLY A 24 -3.29 -9.59 25.67
C GLY A 24 -3.49 -8.09 25.54
N GLU A 25 -4.76 -7.68 25.53
CA GLU A 25 -5.24 -6.31 25.81
C GLU A 25 -4.29 -5.15 25.44
N GLU A 26 -4.28 -4.70 24.18
CA GLU A 26 -3.73 -3.38 23.86
C GLU A 26 -4.61 -2.67 22.81
N ASP A 27 -5.38 -1.71 23.33
CA ASP A 27 -5.77 -0.43 22.73
C ASP A 27 -5.78 -0.32 21.19
N ASP A 28 -6.99 -0.25 20.64
CA ASP A 28 -7.36 -0.11 19.22
C ASP A 28 -6.92 1.25 18.59
N SER A 29 -5.91 1.90 19.17
CA SER A 29 -5.58 3.32 18.95
C SER A 29 -4.11 3.56 18.58
N ARG A 30 -3.34 2.55 18.15
CA ARG A 30 -1.95 2.75 17.67
C ARG A 30 -1.93 3.47 16.31
N VAL A 31 -2.10 4.78 16.36
CA VAL A 31 -1.95 5.67 15.21
C VAL A 31 -0.47 5.76 14.85
N MET A 32 -0.08 5.21 13.69
CA MET A 32 1.29 5.36 13.19
C MET A 32 1.47 6.76 12.59
N HIS A 33 2.34 7.57 13.19
CA HIS A 33 2.74 8.85 12.65
C HIS A 33 3.87 8.67 11.62
N ALA A 34 3.67 9.19 10.41
CA ALA A 34 4.64 9.12 9.35
C ALA A 34 5.03 10.52 8.88
N THR A 35 6.30 10.71 8.55
CA THR A 35 6.76 11.88 7.83
C THR A 35 7.15 11.44 6.44
N VAL A 36 6.51 12.03 5.42
CA VAL A 36 6.93 11.81 4.04
C VAL A 36 8.09 12.75 3.76
N ALA A 37 9.30 12.20 3.69
CA ALA A 37 10.41 12.90 3.06
C ALA A 37 10.27 12.70 1.55
N THR A 38 9.49 13.55 0.88
CA THR A 38 9.47 13.59 -0.58
C THR A 38 10.77 14.21 -1.06
N ASN A 39 11.79 13.40 -1.30
CA ASN A 39 12.76 13.73 -2.34
C ASN A 39 12.14 13.23 -3.64
N PRO A 40 11.51 14.09 -4.47
CA PRO A 40 11.23 13.72 -5.84
C PRO A 40 12.58 13.47 -6.51
N THR A 41 13.04 12.23 -6.45
CA THR A 41 14.27 11.86 -7.11
C THR A 41 13.89 11.77 -8.57
N THR A 42 14.32 12.77 -9.35
CA THR A 42 14.16 12.78 -10.80
C THR A 42 14.54 11.39 -11.31
N PRO A 43 13.66 10.70 -12.08
CA PRO A 43 14.00 9.39 -12.60
C PRO A 43 15.33 9.52 -13.32
N THR A 44 16.36 8.84 -12.80
CA THR A 44 17.61 8.72 -13.53
C THR A 44 17.22 8.03 -14.83
N SER A 45 17.75 8.50 -15.97
CA SER A 45 17.35 8.15 -17.36
C SER A 45 17.16 6.64 -17.69
N ALA A 46 17.43 5.72 -16.76
CA ALA A 46 17.26 4.28 -16.87
C ALA A 46 16.04 3.70 -16.10
N SER A 47 15.38 4.43 -15.20
CA SER A 47 14.24 3.93 -14.41
C SER A 47 12.94 4.64 -14.81
N ARG A 48 11.97 3.88 -15.34
CA ARG A 48 10.61 4.36 -15.68
C ARG A 48 9.75 4.68 -14.44
N TRP A 49 10.17 4.25 -13.25
CA TRP A 49 9.36 4.28 -12.04
C TRP A 49 9.65 5.51 -11.17
N HIS A 50 8.58 6.07 -10.58
CA HIS A 50 8.69 7.09 -9.55
C HIS A 50 9.00 6.41 -8.21
N GLU A 51 10.05 6.89 -7.53
CA GLU A 51 10.44 6.40 -6.21
C GLU A 51 10.01 7.38 -5.13
N HIS A 52 9.35 6.87 -4.10
CA HIS A 52 8.98 7.63 -2.90
C HIS A 52 9.65 7.03 -1.67
N THR A 53 10.11 7.87 -0.76
CA THR A 53 10.61 7.42 0.55
C THR A 53 9.64 7.85 1.64
N LEU A 54 9.17 6.88 2.41
CA LEU A 54 8.29 7.08 3.56
C LEU A 54 9.05 6.69 4.83
N ILE A 55 9.18 7.62 5.76
CA ILE A 55 9.79 7.37 7.07
C ILE A 55 8.66 7.34 8.09
N ILE A 56 8.40 6.15 8.64
CA ILE A 56 7.35 5.92 9.62
C ILE A 56 7.99 5.84 11.00
N TRP A 57 7.53 6.68 11.93
CA TRP A 57 8.00 6.71 13.30
C TRP A 57 6.98 6.01 14.19
N ARG A 58 7.40 4.98 14.93
CA ARG A 58 6.57 4.48 16.04
C ARG A 58 6.84 5.35 17.27
N ASP A 59 5.81 6.03 17.75
CA ASP A 59 5.67 6.57 19.11
C ASP A 59 6.66 7.64 19.63
N ALA A 60 7.59 8.21 18.84
CA ALA A 60 8.48 9.25 19.36
C ALA A 60 8.92 10.34 18.37
N ALA A 61 9.09 11.53 18.94
CA ALA A 61 9.41 12.82 18.30
C ALA A 61 10.57 12.76 17.28
N PRO A 62 10.57 13.64 16.25
CA PRO A 62 11.50 13.65 15.11
C PRO A 62 13.00 13.91 15.43
N ASN A 63 13.41 13.86 16.71
CA ASN A 63 14.77 14.19 17.18
C ASN A 63 15.58 12.99 17.68
N VAL A 64 15.09 11.75 17.55
CA VAL A 64 15.89 10.57 17.88
C VAL A 64 16.73 10.21 16.65
N ASN A 65 18.05 10.11 16.84
CA ASN A 65 18.99 9.59 15.85
C ASN A 65 18.71 8.09 15.63
N CYS A 66 17.64 7.83 14.88
CA CYS A 66 17.12 6.50 14.62
C CYS A 66 18.11 5.76 13.72
N LYS A 67 18.63 4.62 14.19
CA LYS A 67 19.20 3.63 13.29
C LYS A 67 18.02 3.05 12.51
N ALA A 68 17.78 3.61 11.32
CA ALA A 68 16.73 3.12 10.44
C ALA A 68 16.86 1.60 10.30
N ALA A 69 15.78 0.88 10.59
CA ALA A 69 15.70 -0.54 10.29
C ALA A 69 15.92 -0.76 8.78
N ASP A 70 16.26 -1.99 8.39
CA ASP A 70 16.38 -2.34 6.98
C ASP A 70 15.12 -1.93 6.22
N PRO A 71 15.26 -1.23 5.08
CA PRO A 71 14.12 -0.71 4.34
C PRO A 71 13.24 -1.86 3.82
N ILE A 72 11.94 -1.60 3.81
CA ILE A 72 10.96 -2.43 3.10
C ILE A 72 10.55 -1.67 1.85
N TYR A 73 10.74 -2.29 0.69
CA TYR A 73 10.31 -1.75 -0.60
C TYR A 73 8.90 -2.26 -0.89
N LEU A 74 8.04 -1.36 -1.34
CA LEU A 74 6.65 -1.64 -1.68
C LEU A 74 6.37 -1.21 -3.13
N LEU A 75 5.42 -1.88 -3.78
CA LEU A 75 4.80 -1.42 -5.01
C LEU A 75 3.35 -1.03 -4.73
N GLY A 76 3.02 0.25 -4.88
CA GLY A 76 1.72 0.74 -4.41
C GLY A 76 1.47 2.24 -4.58
N TYR A 77 0.47 2.73 -3.85
CA TYR A 77 -0.01 4.11 -3.87
C TYR A 77 -0.09 4.69 -2.46
N ILE A 78 0.06 6.01 -2.39
CA ILE A 78 -0.22 6.82 -1.22
C ILE A 78 -1.44 7.67 -1.56
N LEU A 79 -2.59 7.36 -0.95
CA LEU A 79 -3.87 7.98 -1.27
C LEU A 79 -4.42 8.77 -0.08
N ASP A 80 -5.08 9.87 -0.40
CA ASP A 80 -5.88 10.64 0.55
C ASP A 80 -7.34 10.13 0.48
N PRO A 81 -7.89 9.52 1.55
CA PRO A 81 -9.25 9.02 1.56
C PRO A 81 -10.30 10.12 1.35
N SER A 82 -10.00 11.38 1.64
CA SER A 82 -10.89 12.50 1.33
C SER A 82 -11.02 12.73 -0.18
N LYS A 83 -9.95 12.52 -0.95
CA LYS A 83 -10.00 12.59 -2.43
C LYS A 83 -10.74 11.40 -3.03
N ILE A 84 -10.57 10.21 -2.47
CA ILE A 84 -11.34 9.02 -2.89
C ILE A 84 -12.83 9.31 -2.71
N TYR A 85 -13.23 9.79 -1.53
CA TYR A 85 -14.63 10.16 -1.28
C TYR A 85 -15.13 11.25 -2.25
N ALA A 86 -14.34 12.30 -2.50
CA ALA A 86 -14.70 13.36 -3.43
C ALA A 86 -14.97 12.81 -4.86
N SER A 87 -14.12 11.91 -5.35
CA SER A 87 -14.33 11.23 -6.64
C SER A 87 -15.67 10.49 -6.69
N TYR A 88 -16.00 9.73 -5.64
CA TYR A 88 -17.30 9.03 -5.55
C TYR A 88 -18.49 9.98 -5.52
N VAL A 89 -18.35 11.15 -4.90
CA VAL A 89 -19.40 12.19 -4.89
C VAL A 89 -19.59 12.78 -6.30
N GLU A 90 -18.51 13.07 -7.02
CA GLU A 90 -18.56 13.57 -8.40
C GLU A 90 -19.24 12.57 -9.35
N GLN A 91 -18.96 11.29 -9.17
CA GLN A 91 -19.56 10.19 -9.93
C GLN A 91 -21.00 9.85 -9.51
N ARG A 92 -21.53 10.49 -8.45
CA ARG A 92 -22.82 10.17 -7.83
C ARG A 92 -22.93 8.72 -7.35
N ALA A 93 -21.80 8.12 -6.98
CA ALA A 93 -21.67 6.74 -6.53
C ALA A 93 -21.51 6.63 -5.00
N GLN A 94 -21.49 7.75 -4.28
CA GLN A 94 -21.33 7.76 -2.83
C GLN A 94 -22.44 6.99 -2.11
N LYS A 95 -22.07 6.27 -1.05
CA LYS A 95 -23.01 5.69 -0.09
C LYS A 95 -23.38 6.77 0.93
N GLY A 96 -24.49 6.59 1.64
CA GLY A 96 -25.13 7.63 2.46
C GLY A 96 -24.20 8.41 3.43
N THR A 97 -23.06 7.85 3.82
CA THR A 97 -22.01 8.55 4.59
C THR A 97 -20.63 8.42 3.92
N LYS A 98 -19.70 9.33 4.29
CA LYS A 98 -18.28 9.24 3.90
C LYS A 98 -17.69 7.88 4.27
N GLU A 99 -17.90 7.46 5.52
CA GLU A 99 -17.40 6.18 6.03
C GLU A 99 -17.96 4.98 5.24
N ALA A 100 -19.27 4.94 4.98
CA ALA A 100 -19.87 3.87 4.19
C ALA A 100 -19.33 3.81 2.76
N THR A 101 -18.98 4.97 2.19
CA THR A 101 -18.38 5.05 0.85
C THR A 101 -16.95 4.53 0.86
N LEU A 102 -16.15 4.93 1.84
CA LEU A 102 -14.77 4.50 1.98
C LEU A 102 -14.67 3.01 2.33
N ASN A 103 -15.56 2.49 3.16
CA ASN A 103 -15.64 1.05 3.44
C ASN A 103 -16.02 0.26 2.18
N ALA A 104 -16.96 0.74 1.37
CA ALA A 104 -17.30 0.08 0.11
C ALA A 104 -16.10 0.01 -0.85
N TYR A 105 -15.33 1.10 -0.95
CA TYR A 105 -14.08 1.11 -1.72
C TYR A 105 -13.07 0.07 -1.20
N LEU A 106 -12.89 -0.02 0.12
CA LEU A 106 -12.01 -1.04 0.72
C LEU A 106 -12.50 -2.47 0.47
N ASP A 107 -13.81 -2.70 0.52
CA ASP A 107 -14.41 -4.00 0.20
C ASP A 107 -14.19 -4.38 -1.27
N ASP A 108 -14.23 -3.42 -2.19
CA ASP A 108 -13.92 -3.62 -3.62
C ASP A 108 -12.44 -3.99 -3.80
N LEU A 109 -11.51 -3.29 -3.15
CA LEU A 109 -10.08 -3.63 -3.14
C LEU A 109 -9.80 -5.03 -2.60
N GLN A 110 -10.47 -5.41 -1.51
CA GLN A 110 -10.34 -6.74 -0.93
C GLN A 110 -10.85 -7.81 -1.90
N ARG A 111 -11.96 -7.56 -2.61
CA ARG A 111 -12.51 -8.50 -3.58
C ARG A 111 -11.67 -8.65 -4.84
N SER A 112 -11.12 -7.55 -5.36
CA SER A 112 -10.36 -7.56 -6.62
C SER A 112 -8.93 -8.08 -6.45
N MET A 113 -8.25 -7.65 -5.38
CA MET A 113 -6.82 -7.89 -5.19
C MET A 113 -6.48 -8.63 -3.89
N GLY A 114 -7.45 -8.88 -3.02
CA GLY A 114 -7.20 -9.47 -1.70
C GLY A 114 -6.54 -8.49 -0.72
N ILE A 115 -6.52 -7.20 -1.05
CA ILE A 115 -5.93 -6.14 -0.22
C ILE A 115 -6.90 -5.77 0.90
N CYS A 116 -6.43 -5.85 2.14
CA CYS A 116 -7.19 -5.44 3.33
C CYS A 116 -6.27 -4.82 4.39
N LEU A 117 -6.85 -4.32 5.48
CA LEU A 117 -6.07 -3.74 6.58
C LEU A 117 -5.02 -4.75 7.08
N ASP A 118 -3.79 -4.28 7.28
CA ASP A 118 -2.61 -5.06 7.67
C ASP A 118 -2.12 -6.10 6.64
N ASN A 119 -2.81 -6.23 5.50
CA ASN A 119 -2.40 -7.03 4.36
C ASN A 119 -2.59 -6.26 3.05
N GLY A 120 -1.61 -5.43 2.72
CA GLY A 120 -1.63 -4.58 1.52
C GLY A 120 -2.29 -3.20 1.72
N LEU A 121 -2.82 -2.91 2.92
CA LEU A 121 -3.28 -1.56 3.30
C LEU A 121 -2.73 -1.19 4.67
N LYS A 122 -2.16 0.01 4.79
CA LYS A 122 -1.83 0.66 6.05
C LYS A 122 -2.44 2.05 6.11
N LYS A 123 -3.11 2.36 7.22
CA LYS A 123 -3.54 3.73 7.54
C LYS A 123 -2.44 4.41 8.34
N ILE A 124 -1.98 5.56 7.86
CA ILE A 124 -0.91 6.34 8.48
C ILE A 124 -1.36 7.79 8.61
N MET A 125 -0.82 8.50 9.59
CA MET A 125 -1.04 9.94 9.72
C MET A 125 0.15 10.70 9.16
N ILE A 126 -0.09 11.58 8.20
CA ILE A 126 0.92 12.50 7.65
C ILE A 126 0.38 13.91 7.86
N ASN A 127 1.11 14.74 8.58
CA ASN A 127 0.70 16.12 8.92
C ASN A 127 -0.73 16.20 9.51
N ASP A 128 -1.05 15.29 10.44
CA ASP A 128 -2.37 15.16 11.07
C ASP A 128 -3.54 14.81 10.11
N GLU A 129 -3.22 14.38 8.88
CA GLU A 129 -4.19 13.89 7.92
C GLU A 129 -4.06 12.36 7.74
N GLU A 130 -5.19 11.66 7.78
CA GLU A 130 -5.24 10.23 7.47
C GLU A 130 -4.86 10.02 6.00
N THR A 131 -3.86 9.16 5.79
CA THR A 131 -3.37 8.78 4.47
C THR A 131 -3.33 7.25 4.39
N TRP A 132 -3.71 6.72 3.24
CA TRP A 132 -3.74 5.28 3.00
C TRP A 132 -2.56 4.87 2.13
N LEU A 133 -1.73 3.98 2.67
CA LEU A 133 -0.68 3.28 1.93
C LEU A 133 -1.24 1.95 1.45
N ILE A 134 -1.57 1.88 0.16
CA ILE A 134 -2.07 0.66 -0.50
C ILE A 134 -0.92 0.05 -1.29
N PHE A 135 -0.61 -1.23 -1.09
CA PHE A 135 0.46 -1.92 -1.79
C PHE A 135 0.07 -3.35 -2.11
N ALA A 136 0.50 -3.84 -3.28
CA ALA A 136 0.24 -5.20 -3.73
C ALA A 136 1.46 -6.13 -3.62
N ALA A 137 2.65 -5.56 -3.43
CA ALA A 137 3.88 -6.31 -3.21
C ALA A 137 4.76 -5.60 -2.18
N SER A 138 5.49 -6.39 -1.39
CA SER A 138 6.48 -5.92 -0.41
C SER A 138 7.69 -6.84 -0.39
N SER A 139 8.91 -6.30 -0.35
CA SER A 139 10.14 -7.08 -0.17
C SER A 139 11.20 -6.26 0.57
N LYS A 140 12.12 -6.95 1.26
CA LYS A 140 13.36 -6.34 1.78
C LYS A 140 14.37 -6.04 0.68
N ARG A 141 14.15 -6.54 -0.53
CA ARG A 141 15.04 -6.36 -1.69
C ARG A 141 14.31 -5.56 -2.75
N LYS A 142 14.95 -4.49 -3.22
CA LYS A 142 14.37 -3.60 -4.24
C LYS A 142 14.18 -4.31 -5.58
N GLU A 143 15.05 -5.26 -5.91
CA GLU A 143 15.03 -5.98 -7.18
C GLU A 143 13.76 -6.84 -7.33
N ASP A 144 13.27 -7.43 -6.24
CA ASP A 144 12.04 -8.22 -6.26
C ASP A 144 10.83 -7.33 -6.60
N ILE A 145 10.80 -6.11 -6.07
CA ILE A 145 9.76 -5.11 -6.37
C ILE A 145 9.85 -4.62 -7.81
N LEU A 146 11.07 -4.38 -8.32
CA LEU A 146 11.27 -4.00 -9.72
C LEU A 146 10.83 -5.12 -10.68
N ALA A 147 11.03 -6.38 -10.32
CA ALA A 147 10.55 -7.51 -11.10
C ALA A 147 9.01 -7.54 -11.16
N CYS A 148 8.32 -7.30 -10.03
CA CYS A 148 6.87 -7.15 -10.00
C CYS A 148 6.38 -5.95 -10.83
N ALA A 149 7.07 -4.80 -10.74
CA ALA A 149 6.71 -3.61 -11.51
C ALA A 149 6.88 -3.82 -13.03
N SER A 150 7.76 -4.73 -13.44
CA SER A 150 7.98 -5.06 -14.85
C SER A 150 6.89 -5.96 -15.46
N ASP A 151 5.99 -6.51 -14.63
CA ASP A 151 4.82 -7.26 -15.07
C ASP A 151 3.66 -6.28 -15.34
N GLU A 152 3.43 -5.96 -16.61
CA GLU A 152 2.39 -5.01 -17.04
C GLU A 152 0.98 -5.48 -16.66
N GLU A 153 0.69 -6.78 -16.74
CA GLU A 153 -0.63 -7.32 -16.35
C GLU A 153 -0.87 -7.17 -14.83
N PHE A 154 0.19 -7.33 -14.04
CA PHE A 154 0.12 -7.05 -12.60
C PHE A 154 -0.11 -5.56 -12.32
N VAL A 155 0.63 -4.68 -12.98
CA VAL A 155 0.50 -3.23 -12.81
C VAL A 155 -0.87 -2.72 -13.24
N ASP A 156 -1.38 -3.17 -14.38
CA ASP A 156 -2.70 -2.75 -14.90
C ASP A 156 -3.84 -3.20 -13.97
N ARG A 157 -3.77 -4.42 -13.43
CA ARG A 157 -4.76 -4.87 -12.42
C ARG A 157 -4.71 -4.04 -11.15
N LEU A 158 -3.51 -3.64 -10.72
CA LEU A 158 -3.36 -2.79 -9.55
C LEU A 158 -3.94 -1.39 -9.81
N LYS A 159 -3.67 -0.81 -11.00
CA LYS A 159 -4.24 0.47 -11.45
C LYS A 159 -5.77 0.44 -11.49
N GLU A 160 -6.33 -0.61 -12.07
CA GLU A 160 -7.78 -0.83 -12.11
C GLU A 160 -8.37 -0.95 -10.70
N ALA A 161 -7.72 -1.70 -9.81
CA ALA A 161 -8.20 -1.89 -8.45
C ALA A 161 -8.26 -0.59 -7.64
N VAL A 162 -7.27 0.30 -7.80
CA VAL A 162 -7.26 1.58 -7.09
C VAL A 162 -7.95 2.73 -7.84
N ASP A 163 -8.51 2.46 -9.03
CA ASP A 163 -9.09 3.45 -9.93
C ASP A 163 -8.11 4.60 -10.27
N SER A 164 -6.90 4.25 -10.75
CA SER A 164 -5.85 5.21 -11.08
C SER A 164 -5.24 4.99 -12.47
N ASP A 165 -5.18 6.05 -13.26
CA ASP A 165 -4.45 6.06 -14.54
C ASP A 165 -2.92 6.14 -14.36
N ASN A 166 -2.45 6.50 -13.16
CA ASN A 166 -1.04 6.65 -12.86
C ASN A 166 -0.41 5.29 -12.51
N ASP A 167 0.82 5.10 -12.97
CA ASP A 167 1.61 3.93 -12.60
C ASP A 167 1.91 3.93 -11.09
N PRO A 168 1.89 2.77 -10.42
CA PRO A 168 2.19 2.65 -9.00
C PRO A 168 3.63 3.08 -8.71
N TRP A 169 3.86 3.52 -7.48
CA TRP A 169 5.17 3.96 -7.02
C TRP A 169 5.94 2.81 -6.40
N ILE A 170 7.28 2.90 -6.49
CA ILE A 170 8.17 2.12 -5.65
C ILE A 170 8.39 2.92 -4.37
N ILE A 171 7.83 2.43 -3.26
CA ILE A 171 7.84 3.12 -1.98
C ILE A 171 8.86 2.45 -1.06
N THR A 172 9.90 3.18 -0.67
CA THR A 172 10.86 2.74 0.34
C THR A 172 10.32 3.14 1.70
N CYS A 173 9.89 2.16 2.50
CA CYS A 173 9.44 2.35 3.87
C CYS A 173 10.57 2.04 4.85
N MET A 174 10.92 3.02 5.67
CA MET A 174 11.81 2.83 6.82
C MET A 174 10.99 3.00 8.09
N ILE A 175 10.94 1.95 8.90
CA ILE A 175 10.26 2.00 10.20
C ILE A 175 11.32 2.27 11.25
N CYS A 176 11.18 3.40 11.94
CA CYS A 176 11.98 3.72 13.10
C CYS A 176 11.39 3.01 14.33
N PRO A 177 12.14 2.10 14.99
CA PRO A 177 11.71 1.55 16.27
C PRO A 177 11.66 2.68 17.32
N ALA A 178 10.69 2.56 18.23
CA ALA A 178 10.55 3.43 19.40
C ALA A 178 11.75 3.30 20.36
#